data_AF-V5HHV8-F1
#
_entry.id   AF-V5HHV8-F1
#
_cell.length_a   1.000
_cell.length_b   1.000
_cell.length_c   1.000
_cell.angle_alpha   90.00
_cell.angle_beta   90.00
_cell.angle_gamma   90.00
#
_symmetry.space_group_name_H-M   'P 1'
#
loop_
_entity.id
_entity.type
_entity.pdbx_description
1 polymer ?
#
loop_
_entity_poly.entity_id
_entity_poly.type
_entity_poly.pdbx_seq_one_letter_code
_entity_poly.pdbx_strand_id
1 'polypeptide(L)'
;RSGSLNRPTQSFGPPKALSNTVRTRGGNKKYRALRLDCGNFSWASEHCTRKTRIIDVVYNASNNELVRTKTLVKNAIVMIDATPFRQWYESHYALPLGRKKGAKLADIEGGALVKKRSKKLEKKIKE
;
A
#
# COMPACT_ATOMS: atom_id res chain seq x y z
N ARG A 1 15.85 35.86 -13.53
CA ARG A 1 14.36 35.86 -13.52
C ARG A 1 13.89 34.81 -12.52
N SER A 2 12.93 35.11 -11.64
CA SER A 2 12.38 34.14 -10.66
C SER A 2 11.74 32.89 -11.30
N GLY A 3 11.59 32.86 -12.62
CA GLY A 3 11.08 31.72 -13.40
C GLY A 3 12.07 30.58 -13.64
N SER A 4 13.38 30.75 -13.39
CA SER A 4 14.40 29.71 -13.61
C SER A 4 14.83 28.95 -12.32
N LEU A 5 13.97 28.93 -11.30
CA LEU A 5 14.33 28.38 -9.99
C LEU A 5 14.17 26.84 -9.96
N ASN A 6 15.29 26.11 -9.99
CA ASN A 6 15.32 24.68 -9.65
C ASN A 6 15.35 24.46 -8.13
N ARG A 7 14.81 23.33 -7.68
CA ARG A 7 14.80 22.95 -6.25
C ARG A 7 15.44 21.58 -6.09
N PRO A 8 16.21 21.35 -5.01
CA PRO A 8 16.95 20.11 -4.82
C PRO A 8 16.02 18.89 -4.65
N THR A 9 16.50 17.75 -5.16
CA THR A 9 15.95 16.42 -4.89
C THR A 9 16.06 16.09 -3.40
N GLN A 10 15.19 15.22 -2.89
CA GLN A 10 15.16 14.86 -1.47
C GLN A 10 15.46 13.37 -1.32
N SER A 11 16.34 13.03 -0.38
CA SER A 11 16.65 11.66 0.01
C SER A 11 15.96 11.30 1.32
N PHE A 12 15.59 10.02 1.46
CA PHE A 12 14.80 9.53 2.59
C PHE A 12 15.67 9.26 3.84
N GLY A 13 15.08 9.38 5.04
CA GLY A 13 15.67 9.05 6.35
C GLY A 13 14.63 8.41 7.30
N PRO A 14 14.92 8.18 8.61
CA PRO A 14 14.18 7.22 9.46
C PRO A 14 12.83 7.73 10.05
N PRO A 15 11.98 6.84 10.63
CA PRO A 15 10.86 6.15 9.98
C PRO A 15 9.51 6.88 10.11
N LYS A 16 9.43 8.06 10.74
CA LYS A 16 8.16 8.79 10.88
C LYS A 16 7.82 9.49 9.56
N ALA A 17 6.60 9.29 9.08
CA ALA A 17 6.09 9.98 7.91
C ALA A 17 6.25 11.50 8.09
N LEU A 18 7.01 12.12 7.19
CA LEU A 18 7.37 13.52 7.25
C LEU A 18 7.10 14.14 5.90
N SER A 19 6.20 15.12 5.87
CA SER A 19 5.85 15.86 4.65
C SER A 19 6.02 17.36 4.89
N ASN A 20 6.83 18.01 4.06
CA ASN A 20 6.99 19.46 4.09
C ASN A 20 6.10 20.11 3.03
N THR A 21 5.35 21.13 3.44
CA THR A 21 4.56 21.94 2.51
C THR A 21 5.42 23.03 1.91
N VAL A 22 5.33 23.20 0.60
CA VAL A 22 6.13 24.17 -0.14
C VAL A 22 5.21 25.10 -0.92
N ARG A 23 5.35 26.41 -0.68
CA ARG A 23 4.67 27.43 -1.49
C ARG A 23 5.31 27.51 -2.88
N THR A 24 4.48 27.57 -3.89
CA THR A 24 4.87 27.66 -5.30
C THR A 24 4.29 28.90 -5.97
N ARG A 25 4.71 29.18 -7.21
CA ARG A 25 4.24 30.32 -7.98
C ARG A 25 2.72 30.25 -8.17
N GLY A 26 2.05 31.40 -8.10
CA GLY A 26 0.58 31.47 -8.20
C GLY A 26 -0.16 31.08 -6.92
N GLY A 27 0.52 31.02 -5.77
CA GLY A 27 -0.12 30.75 -4.47
C GLY A 27 -0.38 29.27 -4.17
N ASN A 28 -0.12 28.37 -5.12
CA ASN A 28 -0.31 26.93 -4.95
C ASN A 28 0.64 26.31 -3.91
N LYS A 29 0.20 25.23 -3.27
CA LYS A 29 1.00 24.42 -2.33
C LYS A 29 1.37 23.09 -2.98
N LYS A 30 2.62 22.66 -2.82
CA LYS A 30 3.09 21.30 -3.15
C LYS A 30 3.58 20.61 -1.89
N TYR A 31 3.26 19.33 -1.74
CA TYR A 31 3.70 18.52 -0.61
C TYR A 31 4.92 17.70 -1.01
N ARG A 32 5.99 17.83 -0.24
CA ARG A 32 7.23 17.06 -0.42
C ARG A 32 7.30 16.01 0.66
N ALA A 33 7.03 14.78 0.28
CA ALA A 33 7.30 13.64 1.12
C ALA A 33 8.81 13.47 1.30
N LEU A 34 9.27 13.55 2.54
CA LEU A 34 10.64 13.21 2.93
C LEU A 34 10.72 11.77 3.43
N ARG A 35 9.62 11.26 3.99
CA ARG A 35 9.49 9.93 4.58
C ARG A 35 8.05 9.46 4.44
N LEU A 36 7.87 8.28 3.89
CA LEU A 36 6.56 7.63 3.76
C LEU A 36 6.73 6.15 4.07
N ASP A 37 5.85 5.64 4.91
CA ASP A 37 5.77 4.23 5.30
C ASP A 37 4.51 3.57 4.75
N CYS A 38 3.47 4.33 4.39
CA CYS A 38 2.22 3.83 3.86
C CYS A 38 1.86 4.48 2.52
N GLY A 39 1.13 3.74 1.68
CA GLY A 39 0.55 4.22 0.42
C GLY A 39 -0.85 3.65 0.20
N ASN A 40 -1.58 4.22 -0.76
CA ASN A 40 -2.85 3.66 -1.21
C ASN A 40 -2.61 2.87 -2.49
N PHE A 41 -2.79 1.55 -2.44
CA PHE A 41 -2.49 0.63 -3.53
C PHE A 41 -3.79 0.00 -4.04
N SER A 42 -3.81 -0.34 -5.33
CA SER A 42 -4.99 -0.90 -6.00
C SER A 42 -4.69 -2.29 -6.56
N TRP A 43 -5.56 -3.24 -6.28
CA TRP A 43 -5.63 -4.55 -6.89
C TRP A 43 -6.65 -4.48 -8.04
N ALA A 44 -6.13 -4.24 -9.26
CA ALA A 44 -6.96 -3.88 -10.41
C ALA A 44 -7.94 -4.97 -10.84
N SER A 45 -7.54 -6.25 -10.83
CA SER A 45 -8.41 -7.37 -11.24
C SER A 45 -9.63 -7.54 -10.33
N GLU A 46 -9.50 -7.18 -9.06
CA GLU A 46 -10.54 -7.29 -8.04
C GLU A 46 -11.22 -5.95 -7.73
N HIS A 47 -10.84 -4.88 -8.46
CA HIS A 47 -11.28 -3.51 -8.23
C HIS A 47 -11.23 -3.08 -6.74
N CYS A 48 -10.19 -3.51 -6.02
CA CYS A 48 -10.04 -3.24 -4.59
C CYS A 48 -8.89 -2.30 -4.33
N THR A 49 -9.11 -1.25 -3.54
CA THR A 49 -8.06 -0.28 -3.19
C THR A 49 -7.94 -0.19 -1.68
N ARG A 50 -6.71 -0.32 -1.15
CA ARG A 50 -6.44 -0.31 0.29
C ARG A 50 -5.17 0.46 0.61
N LYS A 51 -5.22 1.14 1.76
CA LYS A 51 -4.02 1.70 2.39
C LYS A 51 -3.20 0.56 2.98
N THR A 52 -1.96 0.41 2.53
CA THR A 52 -1.04 -0.61 3.02
C THR A 52 0.31 0.00 3.35
N ARG A 53 1.07 -0.69 4.22
CA ARG A 53 2.44 -0.31 4.55
C ARG A 53 3.38 -0.77 3.43
N ILE A 54 4.31 0.08 3.08
CA ILE A 54 5.44 -0.21 2.18
C ILE A 54 6.53 -0.86 3.02
N ILE A 55 6.99 -2.04 2.60
CA ILE A 55 8.01 -2.81 3.29
C ILE A 55 9.38 -2.49 2.71
N ASP A 56 9.53 -2.61 1.39
CA ASP A 56 10.80 -2.39 0.72
C ASP A 56 10.66 -1.92 -0.72
N VAL A 57 11.73 -1.32 -1.25
CA VAL A 57 11.89 -1.04 -2.68
C VAL A 57 12.74 -2.16 -3.27
N VAL A 58 12.20 -2.89 -4.23
CA VAL A 58 12.84 -4.10 -4.79
C VAL A 58 13.58 -3.77 -6.08
N TYR A 59 13.01 -2.88 -6.90
CA TYR A 59 13.59 -2.55 -8.19
C TYR A 59 13.24 -1.13 -8.62
N ASN A 60 14.16 -0.51 -9.35
CA ASN A 60 13.95 0.77 -10.00
C ASN A 60 14.62 0.75 -11.38
N ALA A 61 13.87 1.13 -12.42
CA ALA A 61 14.33 0.99 -13.80
C ALA A 61 15.48 1.94 -14.18
N SER A 62 15.60 3.10 -13.51
CA SER A 62 16.53 4.15 -13.92
C SER A 62 17.87 4.12 -13.18
N ASN A 63 17.90 3.65 -11.93
CA ASN A 63 19.09 3.69 -11.09
C ASN A 63 18.99 2.69 -9.92
N ASN A 64 20.00 1.84 -9.78
CA ASN A 64 20.09 0.82 -8.73
C ASN A 64 20.46 1.38 -7.34
N GLU A 65 21.11 2.55 -7.25
CA GLU A 65 21.40 3.18 -5.95
C GLU A 65 20.12 3.57 -5.21
N LEU A 66 19.03 3.81 -5.94
CA LEU A 66 17.72 4.12 -5.36
C LEU A 66 17.09 2.90 -4.69
N VAL A 67 17.40 1.69 -5.17
CA VAL A 67 17.01 0.44 -4.52
C VAL A 67 17.82 0.28 -3.23
N ARG A 68 19.15 0.48 -3.31
CA ARG A 68 20.07 0.32 -2.18
C ARG A 68 19.74 1.25 -1.00
N THR A 69 19.29 2.46 -1.31
CA THR A 69 18.90 3.49 -0.33
C THR A 69 17.41 3.48 0.03
N LYS A 70 16.62 2.57 -0.56
CA LYS A 70 15.15 2.47 -0.37
C LYS A 70 14.43 3.79 -0.68
N THR A 71 14.85 4.48 -1.74
CA THR A 71 14.27 5.75 -2.17
C THR A 71 13.01 5.50 -2.99
N LEU A 72 11.87 6.07 -2.57
CA LEU A 72 10.60 5.96 -3.29
C LEU A 72 10.54 6.97 -4.44
N VAL A 73 10.40 6.45 -5.67
CA VAL A 73 10.21 7.25 -6.89
C VAL A 73 9.03 6.72 -7.69
N LYS A 74 8.56 7.52 -8.65
CA LYS A 74 7.52 7.09 -9.58
C LYS A 74 7.98 5.84 -10.34
N ASN A 75 7.11 4.85 -10.45
CA ASN A 75 7.35 3.56 -11.12
C ASN A 75 8.40 2.64 -10.45
N ALA A 76 8.82 2.93 -9.21
CA ALA A 76 9.58 1.94 -8.45
C ALA A 76 8.71 0.71 -8.15
N ILE A 77 9.30 -0.49 -8.25
CA ILE A 77 8.64 -1.74 -7.85
C ILE A 77 8.90 -1.92 -6.36
N VAL A 78 7.81 -1.97 -5.59
CA VAL A 78 7.84 -2.02 -4.13
C VAL A 78 7.15 -3.28 -3.62
N MET A 79 7.65 -3.79 -2.50
CA MET A 79 6.99 -4.83 -1.73
C MET A 79 6.09 -4.19 -0.67
N ILE A 80 4.82 -4.56 -0.66
CA ILE A 80 3.82 -4.04 0.27
C ILE A 80 3.33 -5.11 1.22
N ASP A 81 2.77 -4.69 2.35
CA ASP A 81 2.05 -5.59 3.25
C ASP A 81 0.74 -6.08 2.59
N ALA A 82 0.56 -7.40 2.58
CA ALA A 82 -0.59 -8.07 2.01
C ALA A 82 -1.78 -8.17 2.97
N THR A 83 -1.61 -7.89 4.27
CA THR A 83 -2.66 -8.11 5.27
C THR A 83 -4.00 -7.41 4.96
N PRO A 84 -4.04 -6.14 4.49
CA PRO A 84 -5.31 -5.46 4.26
C PRO A 84 -6.08 -6.02 3.05
N PHE A 85 -5.36 -6.51 2.04
CA PHE A 85 -5.96 -7.18 0.88
C PHE A 85 -6.42 -8.59 1.24
N ARG A 86 -5.64 -9.35 2.02
CA ARG A 86 -6.03 -10.69 2.50
C ARG A 86 -7.31 -10.64 3.34
N GLN A 87 -7.39 -9.69 4.27
CA GLN A 87 -8.60 -9.50 5.10
C GLN A 87 -9.83 -9.16 4.25
N TRP A 88 -9.65 -8.31 3.23
CA TRP A 88 -10.73 -8.00 2.30
C TRP A 88 -11.18 -9.23 1.50
N TYR A 89 -10.22 -9.99 0.96
CA TYR A 89 -10.51 -11.20 0.18
C TYR A 89 -11.25 -12.25 1.01
N GLU A 90 -10.78 -12.54 2.23
CA GLU A 90 -11.45 -13.46 3.16
C GLU A 90 -12.87 -12.96 3.54
N SER A 91 -13.10 -11.64 3.54
CA SER A 91 -14.43 -11.08 3.80
C SER A 91 -15.36 -11.11 2.60
N HIS A 92 -14.81 -10.89 1.40
CA HIS A 92 -15.58 -10.81 0.16
C HIS A 92 -15.99 -12.19 -0.35
N TYR A 93 -15.04 -13.12 -0.38
CA TYR A 93 -15.25 -14.47 -0.91
C TYR A 93 -15.50 -15.54 0.15
N ALA A 94 -15.29 -15.23 1.43
CA ALA A 94 -15.33 -16.24 2.50
C ALA A 94 -14.35 -17.41 2.29
N LEU A 95 -13.32 -17.21 1.47
CA LEU A 95 -12.29 -18.21 1.17
C LEU A 95 -10.98 -17.86 1.88
N PRO A 96 -10.28 -18.83 2.48
CA PRO A 96 -8.99 -18.58 3.10
C PRO A 96 -7.93 -18.37 2.03
N LEU A 97 -7.09 -17.34 2.19
CA LEU A 97 -6.00 -17.02 1.25
C LEU A 97 -4.65 -16.97 1.98
N GLY A 98 -3.61 -17.57 1.39
CA GLY A 98 -2.23 -17.43 1.87
C GLY A 98 -1.90 -18.09 3.21
N ARG A 99 -2.69 -19.08 3.66
CA ARG A 99 -2.43 -19.82 4.91
C ARG A 99 -1.53 -21.02 4.65
N LYS A 100 -0.54 -21.25 5.52
CA LYS A 100 0.31 -22.45 5.47
C LYS A 100 -0.55 -23.70 5.69
N LYS A 101 -0.35 -24.73 4.85
CA LYS A 101 -1.07 -26.01 4.95
C LYS A 101 -0.88 -26.59 6.36
N GLY A 102 -1.98 -26.78 7.09
CA GLY A 102 -1.99 -27.31 8.46
C GLY A 102 -2.01 -26.27 9.60
N ALA A 103 -1.96 -24.97 9.31
CA ALA A 103 -2.14 -23.94 10.34
C ALA A 103 -3.62 -23.85 10.77
N LYS A 104 -3.88 -23.87 12.09
CA LYS A 104 -5.24 -23.79 12.65
C LYS A 104 -5.91 -22.47 12.26
N LEU A 105 -7.21 -22.53 11.97
CA LEU A 105 -8.04 -21.40 11.56
C LEU A 105 -8.31 -20.37 12.68
N ALA A 106 -7.78 -20.59 13.89
CA ALA A 106 -8.32 -20.08 15.15
C ALA A 106 -7.79 -18.71 15.60
N ASP A 107 -6.69 -18.19 15.05
CA ASP A 107 -6.01 -17.04 15.66
C ASP A 107 -6.45 -15.66 15.12
N ILE A 108 -7.60 -15.59 14.44
CA ILE A 108 -8.23 -14.30 14.11
C ILE A 108 -9.63 -14.30 14.72
N GLU A 109 -9.70 -13.85 15.97
CA GLU A 109 -10.95 -13.47 16.65
C GLU A 109 -11.83 -12.65 15.69
N GLY A 110 -13.04 -13.16 15.37
CA GLY A 110 -14.01 -12.47 14.51
C GLY A 110 -13.76 -12.57 13.00
N GLY A 111 -12.89 -13.47 12.54
CA GLY A 111 -12.57 -13.67 11.12
C GLY A 111 -13.83 -13.86 10.25
N ALA A 112 -13.93 -13.07 9.18
CA ALA A 112 -15.09 -13.04 8.28
C ALA A 112 -15.48 -14.40 7.68
N LEU A 113 -14.58 -15.39 7.74
CA LEU A 113 -14.82 -16.77 7.35
C LEU A 113 -15.84 -17.52 8.23
N VAL A 114 -15.89 -17.25 9.54
CA VAL A 114 -16.69 -18.03 10.51
C VAL A 114 -18.05 -17.38 10.81
N LYS A 115 -18.32 -16.21 10.24
CA LYS A 115 -19.59 -15.50 10.47
C LYS A 115 -20.76 -16.32 9.89
N LYS A 116 -21.77 -16.59 10.72
CA LYS A 116 -23.07 -17.11 10.26
C LYS A 116 -23.69 -16.10 9.30
N ARG A 117 -24.07 -16.57 8.11
CA ARG A 117 -24.62 -15.74 7.04
C ARG A 117 -26.07 -16.13 6.79
N SER A 118 -26.84 -15.21 6.20
CA SER A 118 -28.20 -15.54 5.76
C SER A 118 -28.14 -16.43 4.52
N LYS A 119 -29.16 -17.27 4.31
CA LYS A 119 -29.24 -18.20 3.15
C LYS A 119 -29.07 -17.50 1.80
N LYS A 120 -29.57 -16.27 1.65
CA LYS A 120 -29.42 -15.46 0.43
C LYS A 120 -27.95 -15.07 0.17
N LEU A 121 -27.24 -14.69 1.23
CA LEU A 121 -25.84 -14.28 1.13
C LEU A 121 -24.93 -15.49 0.91
N GLU A 122 -25.23 -16.64 1.50
CA GLU A 122 -24.55 -17.91 1.21
C GLU A 122 -24.71 -18.35 -0.25
N LYS A 123 -25.91 -18.21 -0.82
CA LYS A 123 -26.14 -18.49 -2.25
C LYS A 123 -25.28 -17.57 -3.13
N LYS A 124 -25.24 -16.28 -2.82
CA LYS A 124 -24.45 -15.29 -3.57
C LYS A 124 -22.94 -15.55 -3.53
N ILE A 125 -22.40 -16.08 -2.44
CA ILE A 125 -20.96 -16.38 -2.32
C ILE A 125 -20.58 -17.66 -3.10
N LYS A 126 -21.53 -18.57 -3.31
CA LYS A 126 -21.31 -19.83 -4.05
C LYS A 126 -21.46 -19.68 -5.56
N GLU A 127 -22.17 -18.64 -6.00
CA GLU A 127 -22.32 -18.26 -7.41
C GLU A 127 -21.03 -17.62 -7.93
#